data_AF-A0A967EIN1-F1
#
_entry.id   AF-A0A967EIN1-F1
#
_cell.length_a   1.000
_cell.length_b   1.000
_cell.length_c   1.000
_cell.angle_alpha   90.00
_cell.angle_beta   90.00
_cell.angle_gamma   90.00
#
_symmetry.space_group_name_H-M   'P 1'
#
loop_
_entity.id
_entity.type
_entity.pdbx_description
1 polymer ?
#
loop_
_entity_poly.entity_id
_entity_poly.type
_entity_poly.pdbx_seq_one_letter_code
_entity_poly.pdbx_strand_id
1 'polypeptide(L)'
;MATNDQKPPIEEGSQPLYFFPDRSVSANELERILADGTREERVWAISNMLRYAQWDDIWLYVSRDEVREIFPALDLSDKLRQVLARHLKVETPVA
;
A
#
# COMPACT_ATOMS: atom_id res chain seq x y z
N MET A 1 42.50 -6.31 0.81
CA MET A 1 41.69 -5.14 0.40
C MET A 1 40.31 -5.36 1.00
N ALA A 2 39.94 -4.52 1.96
CA ALA A 2 38.76 -4.73 2.79
C ALA A 2 37.47 -4.56 1.96
N THR A 3 36.52 -5.42 2.28
CA THR A 3 35.13 -5.51 1.87
C THR A 3 34.46 -4.13 1.71
N ASN A 4 34.08 -3.75 0.50
CA ASN A 4 33.17 -2.62 0.30
C ASN A 4 31.73 -3.14 0.26
N ASP A 5 31.25 -3.59 1.42
CA ASP A 5 29.83 -3.85 1.70
C ASP A 5 29.15 -2.50 1.96
N GLN A 6 29.00 -1.70 0.91
CA GLN A 6 28.35 -0.41 1.01
C GLN A 6 26.83 -0.63 1.04
N LYS A 7 26.34 -1.20 2.14
CA LYS A 7 24.97 -0.98 2.58
C LYS A 7 24.88 0.50 2.94
N PRO A 8 24.10 1.33 2.21
CA PRO A 8 23.95 2.74 2.56
C PRO A 8 23.49 2.86 4.02
N PRO A 9 23.83 3.97 4.71
CA PRO A 9 23.39 4.18 6.08
C PRO A 9 21.88 3.98 6.11
N ILE A 10 21.43 3.01 6.90
CA ILE A 10 20.02 2.81 7.19
C ILE A 10 19.55 4.09 7.88
N GLU A 11 19.00 5.01 7.09
CA GLU A 11 18.32 6.20 7.59
C GLU A 11 17.30 5.68 8.61
N GLU A 12 17.32 6.20 9.85
CA GLU A 12 16.54 5.64 10.98
C GLU A 12 15.00 5.77 10.83
N GLY A 13 14.51 6.17 9.64
CA GLY A 13 13.11 6.07 9.19
C GLY A 13 12.86 5.08 8.03
N SER A 14 13.87 4.28 7.65
CA SER A 14 13.87 3.36 6.50
C SER A 14 13.58 1.90 6.87
N GLN A 15 12.78 1.66 7.91
CA GLN A 15 12.32 0.30 8.16
C GLN A 15 11.36 -0.12 7.03
N PRO A 16 11.67 -1.22 6.31
CA PRO A 16 10.77 -1.72 5.30
C PRO A 16 9.46 -2.12 5.96
N LEU A 17 8.37 -1.67 5.38
CA LEU A 17 7.03 -1.99 5.81
C LEU A 17 6.81 -3.50 5.66
N TYR A 18 6.35 -4.14 6.74
CA TYR A 18 6.19 -5.60 6.80
C TYR A 18 5.24 -6.15 5.72
N PHE A 19 4.39 -5.28 5.17
CA PHE A 19 3.42 -5.59 4.13
C PHE A 19 3.94 -5.45 2.69
N PHE A 20 5.23 -5.20 2.52
CA PHE A 20 5.93 -5.34 1.24
C PHE A 20 7.00 -6.43 1.34
N PRO A 21 6.62 -7.70 1.18
CA PRO A 21 7.57 -8.80 1.25
C PRO A 21 8.50 -8.89 0.02
N ASP A 22 8.02 -8.41 -1.13
CA ASP A 22 8.74 -8.52 -2.42
C ASP A 22 9.74 -7.37 -2.63
N ARG A 23 9.48 -6.20 -2.02
CA ARG A 23 10.30 -4.99 -2.15
C ARG A 23 10.43 -4.28 -0.81
N SER A 24 11.65 -3.90 -0.44
CA SER A 24 11.88 -3.06 0.73
C SER A 24 11.34 -1.64 0.49
N VAL A 25 10.06 -1.41 0.82
CA VAL A 25 9.41 -0.10 0.75
C VAL A 25 9.30 0.48 2.16
N SER A 26 9.94 1.62 2.39
CA SER A 26 9.83 2.37 3.65
C SER A 26 8.53 3.18 3.69
N ALA A 27 8.08 3.59 4.87
CA ALA A 27 6.92 4.48 5.03
C ALA A 27 7.03 5.76 4.17
N ASN A 28 8.18 6.42 4.20
CA ASN A 28 8.40 7.66 3.46
C ASN A 28 8.38 7.45 1.92
N GLU A 29 8.87 6.29 1.46
CA GLU A 29 8.82 5.90 0.04
C GLU A 29 7.38 5.59 -0.38
N LEU A 30 6.63 4.89 0.47
CA LEU A 30 5.22 4.65 0.26
C LEU A 30 4.45 5.97 0.13
N GLU A 31 4.67 6.90 1.06
CA GLU A 31 4.03 8.22 1.01
C GLU A 31 4.38 8.99 -0.26
N ARG A 32 5.64 8.91 -0.72
CA ARG A 32 6.05 9.49 -2.02
C ARG A 32 5.32 8.85 -3.19
N ILE A 33 5.21 7.52 -3.21
CA ILE A 33 4.49 6.79 -4.27
C ILE A 33 3.00 7.16 -4.26
N LEU A 34 2.41 7.32 -3.08
CA LEU A 34 1.01 7.73 -2.94
C LEU A 34 0.79 9.19 -3.35
N ALA A 35 1.70 10.10 -3.01
CA ALA A 35 1.58 11.52 -3.28
C ALA A 35 1.94 11.90 -4.74
N ASP A 36 3.08 11.40 -5.24
CA ASP A 36 3.68 11.82 -6.51
C ASP A 36 3.81 10.66 -7.52
N GLY A 37 3.66 9.41 -7.05
CA GLY A 37 3.75 8.24 -7.91
C GLY A 37 2.59 8.15 -8.91
N THR A 38 2.86 7.41 -9.99
CA THR A 38 1.91 7.19 -11.08
C THR A 38 0.71 6.35 -10.62
N ARG A 39 -0.39 6.40 -11.38
CA ARG A 39 -1.59 5.59 -11.08
C ARG A 39 -1.25 4.10 -10.92
N GLU A 40 -0.34 3.57 -11.73
CA GLU A 40 0.12 2.18 -11.66
C GLU A 40 0.89 1.89 -10.37
N GLU A 41 1.79 2.78 -9.96
CA GLU A 41 2.56 2.64 -8.72
C GLU A 41 1.66 2.74 -7.49
N ARG A 42 0.70 3.67 -7.49
CA ARG A 42 -0.32 3.77 -6.42
C ARG A 42 -1.15 2.50 -6.31
N VAL A 43 -1.64 1.99 -7.45
CA VAL A 43 -2.40 0.73 -7.51
C VAL A 43 -1.56 -0.43 -6.98
N TRP A 44 -0.30 -0.53 -7.37
CA TRP A 44 0.62 -1.56 -6.89
C TRP A 44 0.86 -1.45 -5.37
N ALA A 45 1.15 -0.25 -4.86
CA ALA A 45 1.43 -0.01 -3.46
C ALA A 45 0.21 -0.33 -2.58
N ILE A 46 -0.97 0.11 -3.02
CA ILE A 46 -2.22 -0.13 -2.31
C ILE A 46 -2.63 -1.60 -2.41
N SER A 47 -2.39 -2.28 -3.53
CA SER A 47 -2.64 -3.73 -3.65
C SER A 47 -1.78 -4.55 -2.68
N ASN A 48 -0.53 -4.17 -2.46
CA ASN A 48 0.36 -4.83 -1.49
C ASN A 48 -0.09 -4.58 -0.06
N MET A 49 -0.39 -3.32 0.28
CA MET A 49 -1.02 -2.97 1.56
C MET A 49 -2.27 -3.78 1.82
N LEU A 50 -3.19 -3.88 0.86
CA LEU A 50 -4.43 -4.63 1.04
C LEU A 50 -4.25 -6.14 1.17
N ARG A 51 -3.16 -6.70 0.63
CA ARG A 51 -2.84 -8.13 0.77
C ARG A 51 -2.20 -8.48 2.10
N TYR A 52 -1.30 -7.62 2.60
CA TYR A 52 -0.43 -7.97 3.71
C TYR A 52 -0.57 -7.05 4.93
N ALA A 53 -0.93 -5.78 4.74
CA ALA A 53 -1.09 -4.82 5.82
C ALA A 53 -2.41 -5.05 6.56
N GLN A 54 -2.41 -4.68 7.84
CA GLN A 54 -3.64 -4.63 8.62
C GLN A 54 -4.50 -3.47 8.16
N TRP A 55 -5.81 -3.66 8.27
CA TRP A 55 -6.80 -2.65 7.95
C TRP A 55 -6.57 -1.32 8.67
N ASP A 56 -6.15 -1.37 9.93
CA ASP A 56 -5.85 -0.18 10.74
C ASP A 56 -4.66 0.60 10.16
N ASP A 57 -3.59 -0.11 9.78
CA ASP A 57 -2.39 0.47 9.17
C ASP A 57 -2.67 1.10 7.81
N ILE A 58 -3.54 0.48 6.99
CA ILE A 58 -3.90 1.01 5.67
C ILE A 58 -4.46 2.44 5.81
N TRP A 59 -5.31 2.69 6.81
CA TRP A 59 -5.89 4.01 7.06
C TRP A 59 -4.88 5.06 7.54
N LEU A 60 -3.69 4.66 7.98
CA LEU A 60 -2.62 5.59 8.34
C LEU A 60 -1.98 6.23 7.11
N TYR A 61 -1.99 5.54 5.97
CA TYR A 61 -1.33 5.99 4.73
C TYR A 61 -2.31 6.43 3.65
N VAL A 62 -3.46 5.76 3.53
CA VAL A 62 -4.46 6.06 2.50
C VAL A 62 -5.80 6.44 3.11
N SER A 63 -6.42 7.47 2.54
CA SER A 63 -7.76 7.88 2.91
C SER A 63 -8.83 6.97 2.30
N ARG A 64 -9.99 6.91 2.94
CA ARG A 64 -11.17 6.18 2.41
C ARG A 64 -11.55 6.62 1.00
N ASP A 65 -11.40 7.90 0.71
CA ASP A 65 -11.73 8.48 -0.58
C ASP A 65 -10.77 7.98 -1.68
N GLU A 66 -9.45 8.09 -1.45
CA GLU A 66 -8.42 7.52 -2.31
C GLU A 66 -8.65 6.03 -2.58
N VAL A 67 -8.86 5.23 -1.52
CA VAL A 67 -9.15 3.80 -1.66
C VAL A 67 -10.39 3.58 -2.51
N ARG A 68 -11.45 4.39 -2.38
CA ARG A 68 -12.68 4.28 -3.17
C ARG A 68 -12.46 4.66 -4.64
N GLU A 69 -11.68 5.70 -4.91
CA GLU A 69 -11.39 6.15 -6.28
C GLU A 69 -10.54 5.14 -7.06
N ILE A 70 -9.56 4.53 -6.40
CA ILE A 70 -8.72 3.52 -7.02
C ILE A 70 -9.29 2.10 -6.89
N PHE A 71 -10.28 1.88 -6.03
CA PHE A 71 -11.00 0.59 -5.86
C PHE A 71 -11.35 -0.12 -7.17
N PRO A 72 -11.96 0.54 -8.18
CA PRO A 72 -12.27 -0.10 -9.46
C PRO A 72 -11.03 -0.45 -10.28
N ALA A 73 -9.89 0.20 -10.05
CA ALA A 73 -8.63 -0.05 -10.75
C ALA A 73 -7.75 -1.10 -10.04
N LEU A 74 -8.09 -1.47 -8.80
CA LEU A 74 -7.36 -2.50 -8.05
C LEU A 74 -7.71 -3.90 -8.57
N ASP A 75 -6.70 -4.65 -8.99
CA ASP A 75 -6.82 -6.07 -9.34
C ASP A 75 -6.80 -6.93 -8.08
N LEU A 76 -7.92 -6.92 -7.37
CA LEU A 76 -8.14 -7.70 -6.15
C LEU A 76 -9.18 -8.78 -6.40
N SER A 77 -8.99 -9.92 -5.75
CA SER A 77 -9.99 -10.98 -5.74
C SER A 77 -11.33 -10.49 -5.16
N ASP A 78 -12.44 -11.03 -5.67
CA ASP A 78 -13.81 -10.69 -5.24
C ASP A 78 -14.00 -10.67 -3.72
N LYS A 79 -13.39 -11.64 -3.02
CA LYS A 79 -13.43 -11.72 -1.55
C LYS A 79 -12.84 -10.47 -0.88
N LEU A 80 -11.68 -10.00 -1.33
CA LEU A 80 -11.03 -8.80 -0.80
C LEU A 80 -11.88 -7.57 -1.10
N ARG A 81 -12.43 -7.46 -2.32
CA ARG A 81 -13.34 -6.38 -2.69
C ARG A 81 -14.57 -6.33 -1.79
N GLN A 82 -15.21 -7.46 -1.48
CA GLN A 82 -16.37 -7.49 -0.60
C GLN A 82 -16.04 -7.09 0.84
N VAL A 83 -14.90 -7.56 1.38
CA VAL A 83 -14.43 -7.15 2.71
C VAL A 83 -14.15 -5.65 2.72
N LEU A 84 -13.53 -5.13 1.66
CA LEU A 84 -13.24 -3.70 1.52
C LEU A 84 -14.50 -2.86 1.44
N ALA A 85 -15.47 -3.24 0.61
CA ALA A 85 -16.75 -2.55 0.51
C ALA A 85 -17.47 -2.48 1.87
N ARG A 86 -17.45 -3.60 2.62
CA ARG A 86 -18.06 -3.67 3.96
C ARG A 86 -17.34 -2.80 4.99
N HIS A 87 -16.01 -2.73 4.95
CA HIS A 87 -15.21 -1.89 5.85
C HIS A 87 -15.31 -0.40 5.51
N LEU A 88 -15.34 -0.05 4.23
CA LEU A 88 -15.53 1.32 3.77
C LEU A 88 -16.95 1.83 4.06
N LYS A 89 -17.88 0.95 4.48
CA LYS A 89 -19.34 1.21 4.44
C LYS A 89 -19.74 1.80 3.08
N VAL A 90 -19.05 1.40 2.03
CA VAL A 90 -19.53 1.67 0.68
C VAL A 90 -20.74 0.78 0.55
N GLU A 91 -21.92 1.36 0.69
CA GLU A 91 -23.15 0.78 0.21
C GLU A 91 -22.96 0.64 -1.30
N THR A 92 -22.33 -0.43 -1.76
CA THR A 92 -22.45 -0.85 -3.14
C THR A 92 -23.82 -1.50 -3.21
N PRO A 93 -24.83 -0.86 -3.83
CA PRO A 93 -26.00 -1.63 -4.24
C PRO A 93 -25.44 -2.70 -5.18
N VAL A 94 -25.50 -3.95 -4.74
CA VAL A 94 -25.39 -5.08 -5.65
C VAL A 94 -26.60 -4.97 -6.58
N ALA A 95 -26.35 -4.58 -7.82
CA ALA A 95 -27.29 -4.65 -8.92
C ALA A 95 -27.08 -5.96 -9.67
#